data_AF-A0A351CCN1-F1
#
_entry.id   AF-A0A351CCN1-F1
#
_cell.length_a   1.000
_cell.length_b   1.000
_cell.length_c   1.000
_cell.angle_alpha   90.00
_cell.angle_beta   90.00
_cell.angle_gamma   90.00
#
_symmetry.space_group_name_H-M   'P 1'
#
loop_
_entity.id
_entity.type
_entity.pdbx_description
1 polymer ?
#
loop_
_entity_poly.entity_id
_entity_poly.type
_entity_poly.pdbx_seq_one_letter_code
_entity_poly.pdbx_strand_id
1 'polypeptide(L)'
;MGLPTVTPYQLFRIQPHIFAPFLKRLKRIFASMDQKYQEAADYYGFNCKDCEDNCCLTRFYHYTLVEYFYIKEGFHCLENKKQVEVKQRSLAVCRKTDDADKNGKHVQQMCPVNFGSLCVLYPYRPMICRLHGIPHELQRSGQGILNSPGCGTFALKCQGKQRFKFDRTPFYMQMAALEKEMKQAVGMTKKIKMTVAQMIVTF
;
A
#
# COMPACT_ATOMS: atom_id res chain seq x y z
N MET A 1 22.36 6.05 -9.31
CA MET A 1 22.23 4.90 -10.24
C MET A 1 21.02 4.07 -9.83
N GLY A 2 19.89 4.22 -10.52
CA GLY A 2 18.66 3.49 -10.20
C GLY A 2 18.81 2.02 -10.58
N LEU A 3 18.59 1.11 -9.62
CA LEU A 3 18.51 -0.33 -9.90
C LEU A 3 17.48 -0.57 -11.02
N PRO A 4 17.70 -1.53 -11.93
CA PRO A 4 16.76 -1.83 -12.99
C PRO A 4 15.43 -2.29 -12.38
N THR A 5 14.38 -1.48 -12.57
CA THR A 5 13.02 -1.81 -12.17
C THR A 5 12.44 -2.88 -13.09
N VAL A 6 11.48 -3.65 -12.57
CA VAL A 6 10.73 -4.63 -13.37
C VAL A 6 9.94 -3.88 -14.45
N THR A 7 9.99 -4.36 -15.70
CA THR A 7 9.23 -3.74 -16.79
C THR A 7 7.78 -4.24 -16.84
N PRO A 8 6.82 -3.45 -17.37
CA PRO A 8 5.43 -3.90 -17.56
C PRO A 8 5.34 -5.20 -18.35
N TYR A 9 6.19 -5.37 -19.37
CA TYR A 9 6.27 -6.59 -20.17
C TYR A 9 6.65 -7.82 -19.33
N GLN A 10 7.61 -7.69 -18.40
CA GLN A 10 7.98 -8.78 -17.50
C GLN A 10 6.81 -9.17 -16.58
N LEU A 11 6.03 -8.19 -16.11
CA LEU A 11 4.86 -8.44 -15.26
C LEU A 11 3.72 -9.12 -16.02
N PHE A 12 3.50 -8.74 -17.29
CA PHE A 12 2.45 -9.30 -18.14
C PHE A 12 2.64 -10.80 -18.42
N ARG A 13 3.90 -11.27 -18.52
CA ARG A 13 4.21 -12.67 -18.80
C ARG A 13 3.96 -13.63 -17.63
N ILE A 14 3.73 -13.12 -16.43
CA ILE A 14 3.48 -13.96 -15.26
C ILE A 14 2.04 -14.45 -15.33
N GLN A 15 1.87 -15.77 -15.44
CA GLN A 15 0.57 -16.39 -15.59
C GLN A 15 -0.22 -16.39 -14.26
N PRO A 16 -1.56 -16.19 -14.28
CA PRO A 16 -2.39 -16.14 -13.07
C PRO A 16 -2.26 -17.32 -12.12
N HIS A 17 -2.14 -18.53 -12.66
CA HIS A 17 -2.02 -19.74 -11.84
C HIS A 17 -0.74 -19.76 -10.98
N ILE A 18 0.31 -19.02 -11.38
CA ILE A 18 1.57 -18.92 -10.62
C ILE A 18 1.38 -18.03 -9.39
N PHE A 19 0.71 -16.87 -9.52
CA PHE A 19 0.57 -15.93 -8.41
C PHE A 19 -0.69 -16.14 -7.54
N ALA A 20 -1.72 -16.83 -8.04
CA ALA A 20 -2.98 -17.04 -7.31
C ALA A 20 -2.82 -17.68 -5.91
N PRO A 21 -1.98 -18.72 -5.70
CA PRO A 21 -1.76 -19.29 -4.37
C PRO A 21 -1.15 -18.28 -3.37
N PHE A 22 -0.29 -17.39 -3.86
CA PHE A 22 0.32 -16.34 -3.05
C PHE A 22 -0.70 -15.26 -2.67
N LEU A 23 -1.61 -14.89 -3.58
CA LEU A 23 -2.71 -13.97 -3.25
C LEU A 23 -3.64 -14.55 -2.16
N LYS A 24 -3.91 -15.87 -2.19
CA LYS A 24 -4.67 -16.54 -1.12
C LYS A 24 -3.97 -16.46 0.24
N ARG A 25 -2.63 -16.54 0.27
CA ARG A 25 -1.83 -16.34 1.48
C ARG A 25 -1.82 -14.89 1.92
N LEU A 26 -1.66 -13.95 0.98
CA LEU A 26 -1.69 -12.51 1.24
C LEU A 26 -3.00 -12.10 1.90
N LYS A 27 -4.14 -12.57 1.39
CA LYS A 27 -5.47 -12.29 1.97
C LYS A 27 -5.57 -12.69 3.45
N ARG A 28 -4.94 -13.81 3.85
CA ARG A 28 -4.90 -14.24 5.27
C ARG A 28 -4.01 -13.36 6.14
N ILE A 29 -2.84 -12.96 5.62
CA ILE A 29 -1.95 -12.00 6.29
C ILE A 29 -2.68 -10.67 6.47
N PHE A 30 -3.36 -10.19 5.43
CA PHE A 30 -4.11 -8.93 5.47
C PHE A 30 -5.32 -8.98 6.40
N ALA A 31 -6.05 -10.09 6.46
CA ALA A 31 -7.11 -10.27 7.46
C ALA A 31 -6.57 -10.16 8.89
N SER A 32 -5.40 -10.75 9.16
CA SER A 32 -4.75 -10.65 10.47
C SER A 32 -4.27 -9.21 10.78
N MET A 33 -3.77 -8.50 9.77
CA MET A 33 -3.41 -7.08 9.87
C MET A 33 -4.63 -6.21 10.16
N ASP A 34 -5.73 -6.42 9.43
CA ASP A 34 -6.98 -5.68 9.62
C ASP A 34 -7.54 -5.91 11.02
N GLN A 35 -7.54 -7.15 11.51
CA GLN A 35 -7.96 -7.47 12.87
C GLN A 35 -7.13 -6.72 13.91
N LYS A 36 -5.78 -6.79 13.82
CA LYS A 36 -4.91 -6.09 14.78
C LYS A 36 -4.98 -4.58 14.67
N TYR A 37 -5.18 -4.04 13.47
CA TYR A 37 -5.45 -2.63 13.30
C TYR A 37 -6.76 -2.23 13.99
N GLN A 38 -7.82 -3.03 13.82
CA GLN A 38 -9.12 -2.75 14.42
C GLN A 38 -9.05 -2.78 15.96
N GLU A 39 -8.37 -3.77 16.55
CA GLU A 39 -8.13 -3.81 18.01
C GLU A 39 -7.46 -2.52 18.51
N ALA A 40 -6.44 -2.04 17.80
CA ALA A 40 -5.75 -0.79 18.15
C ALA A 40 -6.66 0.43 17.96
N ALA A 41 -7.41 0.49 16.85
CA ALA A 41 -8.33 1.57 16.55
C ALA A 41 -9.43 1.69 17.61
N ASP A 42 -10.02 0.55 18.00
CA ASP A 42 -11.07 0.46 19.02
C ASP A 42 -10.56 0.89 20.39
N TYR A 43 -9.36 0.46 20.78
CA TYR A 43 -8.71 0.92 22.01
C TYR A 43 -8.59 2.45 22.08
N TYR A 44 -8.23 3.09 20.97
CA TYR A 44 -8.15 4.54 20.89
C TYR A 44 -9.50 5.22 20.67
N GLY A 45 -10.55 4.49 20.29
CA GLY A 45 -11.80 5.08 19.79
C GLY A 45 -11.57 5.88 18.50
N PHE A 46 -10.54 5.51 17.72
CA PHE A 46 -10.08 6.25 16.56
C PHE A 46 -10.68 5.69 15.27
N ASN A 47 -11.14 6.56 14.39
CA ASN A 47 -11.51 6.20 13.02
C ASN A 47 -11.19 7.35 12.05
N CYS A 48 -11.08 7.01 10.78
CA CYS A 48 -10.79 7.96 9.70
C CYS A 48 -12.05 8.57 9.07
N LYS A 49 -13.23 8.43 9.69
CA LYS A 49 -14.46 9.05 9.18
C LYS A 49 -14.31 10.57 9.28
N ASP A 50 -14.69 11.27 8.21
CA ASP A 50 -14.61 12.73 8.09
C ASP A 50 -13.18 13.28 8.33
N CYS A 51 -12.16 12.53 7.90
CA CYS A 51 -10.76 12.94 7.97
C CYS A 51 -10.37 13.78 6.75
N GLU A 52 -10.18 15.09 6.94
CA GLU A 52 -9.70 16.01 5.90
C GLU A 52 -8.27 15.69 5.46
N ASP A 53 -7.42 15.23 6.39
CA ASP A 53 -6.07 14.73 6.11
C ASP A 53 -6.10 13.23 5.77
N ASN A 54 -6.67 12.90 4.62
CA ASN A 54 -6.82 11.52 4.16
C ASN A 54 -5.45 10.92 3.80
N CYS A 55 -5.17 9.70 4.25
CA CYS A 55 -3.94 8.96 3.92
C CYS A 55 -3.71 8.81 2.40
N CYS A 56 -4.76 8.94 1.59
CA CYS A 56 -4.69 8.97 0.12
C CYS A 56 -3.95 10.18 -0.47
N LEU A 57 -3.69 11.24 0.31
CA LEU A 57 -2.87 12.38 -0.10
C LEU A 57 -1.36 12.09 0.00
N THR A 58 -0.96 11.03 0.70
CA THR A 58 0.44 10.64 0.84
C THR A 58 0.89 9.79 -0.34
N ARG A 59 2.00 10.17 -0.97
CA ARG A 59 2.64 9.40 -2.05
C ARG A 59 3.43 8.23 -1.48
N PHE A 60 2.82 7.04 -1.46
CA PHE A 60 3.50 5.80 -1.06
C PHE A 60 4.12 5.06 -2.25
N TYR A 61 5.34 4.56 -2.03
CA TYR A 61 5.97 3.58 -2.92
C TYR A 61 5.82 2.19 -2.33
N HIS A 62 5.43 1.25 -3.18
CA HIS A 62 5.30 -0.15 -2.87
C HIS A 62 6.44 -0.93 -3.53
N TYR A 63 6.92 -1.93 -2.81
CA TYR A 63 8.14 -2.67 -3.14
C TYR A 63 7.90 -4.18 -3.26
N THR A 64 6.65 -4.62 -3.20
CA THR A 64 6.30 -6.05 -3.23
C THR A 64 5.48 -6.40 -4.47
N LEU A 65 5.97 -7.38 -5.22
CA LEU A 65 5.30 -7.93 -6.40
C LEU A 65 3.95 -8.56 -6.03
N VAL A 66 3.84 -9.15 -4.84
CA VAL A 66 2.57 -9.71 -4.36
C VAL A 66 1.48 -8.64 -4.23
N GLU A 67 1.81 -7.45 -3.73
CA GLU A 67 0.85 -6.33 -3.66
C GLU A 67 0.49 -5.78 -5.05
N TYR A 68 1.43 -5.79 -6.00
CA TYR A 68 1.15 -5.41 -7.39
C TYR A 68 0.02 -6.28 -7.98
N PHE A 69 0.14 -7.61 -7.86
CA PHE A 69 -0.88 -8.52 -8.36
C PHE A 69 -2.19 -8.43 -7.59
N TYR A 70 -2.13 -8.11 -6.29
CA TYR A 70 -3.33 -7.91 -5.48
C TYR A 70 -4.10 -6.65 -5.88
N ILE A 71 -3.40 -5.56 -6.19
CA ILE A 71 -4.01 -4.34 -6.72
C ILE A 71 -4.57 -4.59 -8.13
N LYS A 72 -3.88 -5.39 -8.95
CA LYS A 72 -4.39 -5.81 -10.26
C LYS A 72 -5.70 -6.60 -10.15
N GLU A 73 -5.77 -7.55 -9.20
CA GLU A 73 -7.00 -8.31 -8.89
C GLU A 73 -8.15 -7.34 -8.54
N GLY A 74 -7.90 -6.41 -7.62
CA GLY A 74 -8.91 -5.42 -7.23
C GLY A 74 -9.35 -4.48 -8.34
N PHE A 75 -8.41 -4.03 -9.18
CA PHE A 75 -8.71 -3.18 -10.33
C PHE A 75 -9.67 -3.87 -11.31
N HIS A 76 -9.44 -5.15 -11.61
CA HIS A 76 -10.31 -5.91 -12.52
C HIS A 76 -11.67 -6.26 -11.92
N CYS A 77 -11.86 -6.14 -10.60
CA CYS A 77 -13.17 -6.24 -9.97
C CYS A 77 -14.01 -4.95 -10.06
N LEU A 78 -13.44 -3.83 -10.50
CA LEU A 78 -14.19 -2.59 -10.73
C LEU A 78 -15.04 -2.69 -12.00
N GLU A 79 -16.15 -1.96 -12.06
CA GLU A 79 -16.91 -1.78 -13.31
C GLU A 79 -16.07 -1.13 -14.40
N ASN A 80 -16.31 -1.47 -15.67
CA ASN A 80 -15.55 -0.97 -16.82
C ASN A 80 -15.45 0.56 -16.84
N LYS A 81 -16.54 1.28 -16.56
CA LYS A 81 -16.54 2.76 -16.49
C LYS A 81 -15.56 3.26 -15.41
N LYS A 82 -15.55 2.59 -14.25
CA LYS A 82 -14.67 2.94 -13.13
C LYS A 82 -13.21 2.59 -13.41
N GLN A 83 -12.94 1.46 -14.08
CA GLN A 83 -11.59 1.10 -14.55
C GLN A 83 -11.00 2.18 -15.46
N VAL A 84 -11.79 2.65 -16.45
CA VAL A 84 -11.37 3.72 -17.37
C VAL A 84 -11.06 5.01 -16.60
N GLU A 85 -11.96 5.43 -15.71
CA GLU A 85 -11.79 6.66 -14.92
C GLU A 85 -10.56 6.58 -14.00
N VAL A 86 -10.37 5.46 -13.30
CA VAL A 86 -9.21 5.20 -12.43
C VAL A 86 -7.91 5.21 -13.25
N LYS A 87 -7.90 4.64 -14.45
CA LYS A 87 -6.72 4.63 -15.35
C LYS A 87 -6.38 6.03 -15.85
N GLN A 88 -7.37 6.82 -16.25
CA GLN A 88 -7.19 8.22 -16.64
C GLN A 88 -6.64 9.07 -15.49
N ARG A 89 -7.20 8.93 -14.28
CA ARG A 89 -6.69 9.60 -13.07
C ARG A 89 -5.25 9.18 -12.76
N SER A 90 -4.94 7.89 -12.88
CA SER A 90 -3.58 7.36 -12.66
C SER A 90 -2.56 7.94 -13.63
N LEU A 91 -2.91 8.06 -14.92
CA LEU A 91 -2.08 8.73 -15.92
C LEU A 91 -1.83 10.21 -15.56
N ALA A 92 -2.87 10.93 -15.14
CA ALA A 92 -2.75 12.32 -14.74
C ALA A 92 -1.87 12.51 -13.49
N VAL A 93 -2.04 11.64 -12.47
CA VAL A 93 -1.20 11.64 -11.26
C VAL A 93 0.26 11.39 -11.63
N CYS A 94 0.55 10.35 -12.41
CA CYS A 94 1.92 10.04 -12.85
C CYS A 94 2.56 11.21 -13.59
N ARG A 95 1.86 11.82 -14.57
CA ARG A 95 2.37 12.99 -15.31
C ARG A 95 2.72 14.15 -14.38
N LYS A 96 1.80 14.51 -13.47
CA LYS A 96 2.03 15.62 -12.52
C LYS A 96 3.16 15.34 -11.55
N THR A 97 3.26 14.12 -11.03
CA THR A 97 4.34 13.75 -10.10
C THR A 97 5.69 13.67 -10.80
N ASP A 98 5.74 13.16 -12.03
CA ASP A 98 6.98 13.06 -12.80
C ASP A 98 7.50 14.45 -13.21
N ASP A 99 6.61 15.37 -13.58
CA ASP A 99 6.96 16.77 -13.85
C ASP A 99 7.48 17.49 -12.60
N ALA A 100 6.80 17.32 -11.46
CA ALA A 100 7.26 17.89 -10.20
C ALA A 100 8.64 17.33 -9.78
N ASP A 101 8.83 16.01 -9.86
CA ASP A 101 10.10 15.35 -9.52
C ASP A 101 11.25 15.85 -10.40
N LYS A 102 11.03 16.01 -11.72
CA LYS A 102 12.03 16.56 -12.66
C LYS A 102 12.43 17.99 -12.33
N ASN A 103 11.49 18.78 -11.84
CA ASN A 103 11.71 20.17 -11.44
C ASN A 103 12.16 20.32 -9.98
N GLY A 104 12.43 19.21 -9.27
CA GLY A 104 12.78 19.23 -7.84
C GLY A 104 11.68 19.78 -6.93
N LYS A 105 10.44 19.82 -7.41
CA LYS A 105 9.27 20.32 -6.69
C LYS A 105 8.53 19.17 -6.02
N HIS A 106 7.94 19.45 -4.87
CA HIS A 106 6.99 18.53 -4.25
C HIS A 106 5.57 18.84 -4.72
N VAL A 107 4.83 17.80 -5.11
CA VAL A 107 3.40 17.91 -5.44
C VAL A 107 2.60 16.89 -4.64
N GLN A 108 1.56 17.35 -3.95
CA GLN A 108 0.57 16.47 -3.35
C GLN A 108 -0.47 16.12 -4.41
N GLN A 109 -0.70 14.83 -4.61
CA GLN A 109 -1.73 14.32 -5.52
C GLN A 109 -2.56 13.28 -4.78
N MET A 110 -3.88 13.41 -4.87
CA MET A 110 -4.80 12.40 -4.35
C MET A 110 -4.58 11.07 -5.07
N CYS A 111 -4.56 9.98 -4.32
CA CYS A 111 -4.53 8.62 -4.85
C CYS A 111 -5.63 8.44 -5.92
N PRO A 112 -5.32 7.90 -7.11
CA PRO A 112 -6.26 7.87 -8.24
C PRO A 112 -7.49 6.99 -7.99
N VAL A 113 -7.43 6.11 -6.99
CA VAL A 113 -8.54 5.25 -6.56
C VAL A 113 -9.36 5.86 -5.42
N ASN A 114 -9.13 7.11 -5.05
CA ASN A 114 -9.96 7.83 -4.10
C ASN A 114 -11.15 8.52 -4.80
N PHE A 115 -12.36 8.24 -4.33
CA PHE A 115 -13.61 8.80 -4.80
C PHE A 115 -14.44 9.24 -3.59
N GLY A 116 -14.71 10.54 -3.46
CA GLY A 116 -15.47 11.07 -2.33
C GLY A 116 -14.85 10.69 -0.98
N SER A 117 -13.53 10.81 -0.86
CA SER A 117 -12.75 10.45 0.33
C SER A 117 -12.64 8.95 0.63
N LEU A 118 -13.23 8.08 -0.19
CA LEU A 118 -13.17 6.62 -0.03
C LEU A 118 -12.32 5.97 -1.12
N CYS A 119 -11.54 4.97 -0.72
CA CYS A 119 -10.77 4.17 -1.67
C CYS A 119 -11.69 3.13 -2.34
N VAL A 120 -11.88 3.19 -3.66
CA VAL A 120 -12.67 2.18 -4.38
C VAL A 120 -11.99 0.80 -4.43
N LEU A 121 -10.70 0.75 -4.10
CA LEU A 121 -9.94 -0.49 -3.90
C LEU A 121 -9.70 -0.80 -2.42
N TYR A 122 -10.57 -0.34 -1.50
CA TYR A 122 -10.35 -0.48 -0.06
C TYR A 122 -10.04 -1.91 0.40
N PRO A 123 -10.76 -2.97 -0.04
CA PRO A 123 -10.42 -4.34 0.33
C PRO A 123 -9.02 -4.74 -0.18
N TYR A 124 -8.63 -4.24 -1.34
CA TYR A 124 -7.40 -4.56 -2.05
C TYR A 124 -6.22 -3.65 -1.69
N ARG A 125 -6.37 -2.79 -0.67
CA ARG A 125 -5.35 -1.83 -0.27
C ARG A 125 -4.02 -2.52 0.11
N PRO A 126 -2.86 -1.94 -0.23
CA PRO A 126 -1.57 -2.47 0.19
C PRO A 126 -1.38 -2.38 1.72
N MET A 127 -0.43 -3.14 2.26
CA MET A 127 -0.05 -3.19 3.68
C MET A 127 0.17 -1.79 4.27
N ILE A 128 0.93 -0.94 3.58
CA ILE A 128 1.24 0.41 4.09
C ILE A 128 -0.02 1.26 4.27
N CYS A 129 -0.98 1.16 3.35
CA CYS A 129 -2.26 1.87 3.44
C CYS A 129 -3.15 1.24 4.53
N ARG A 130 -3.12 -0.08 4.66
CA ARG A 130 -3.90 -0.86 5.64
C ARG A 130 -3.53 -0.54 7.08
N LEU A 131 -2.24 -0.33 7.31
CA LEU A 131 -1.69 -0.07 8.63
C LEU A 131 -1.50 1.44 8.89
N HIS A 132 -1.90 2.34 8.00
CA HIS A 132 -1.64 3.77 8.22
C HIS A 132 -2.51 4.37 9.35
N GLY A 133 -2.00 5.41 10.03
CA GLY A 133 -2.80 6.29 10.89
C GLY A 133 -2.61 6.10 12.40
N ILE A 134 -2.30 4.89 12.88
CA ILE A 134 -2.18 4.59 14.31
C ILE A 134 -0.70 4.40 14.73
N PRO A 135 -0.30 4.82 15.94
CA PRO A 135 1.02 4.57 16.49
C PRO A 135 1.41 3.10 16.43
N HIS A 136 2.68 2.82 16.18
CA HIS A 136 3.16 1.45 16.06
C HIS A 136 4.64 1.31 16.35
N GLU A 137 5.03 0.06 16.55
CA GLU A 137 6.41 -0.38 16.73
C GLU A 137 6.83 -1.23 15.54
N LEU A 138 8.09 -1.10 15.14
CA LEU A 138 8.71 -1.94 14.14
C LEU A 138 10.16 -2.21 14.53
N GLN A 139 10.46 -3.45 14.89
CA GLN A 139 11.82 -3.88 15.13
C GLN A 139 12.55 -4.03 13.78
N ARG A 140 13.63 -3.28 13.62
CA ARG A 140 14.50 -3.35 12.45
C ARG A 140 15.74 -4.14 12.81
N SER A 141 16.06 -5.17 12.02
CA SER A 141 17.27 -5.99 12.23
C SER A 141 18.52 -5.10 12.33
N GLY A 142 19.18 -5.13 13.49
CA GLY A 142 20.39 -4.35 13.77
C GLY A 142 20.21 -2.84 13.97
N GLN A 143 18.98 -2.30 13.91
CA GLN A 143 18.73 -0.84 14.01
C GLN A 143 17.78 -0.47 15.16
N GLY A 144 17.45 -1.42 16.04
CA GLY A 144 16.56 -1.20 17.19
C GLY A 144 15.07 -1.12 16.82
N ILE A 145 14.27 -0.61 17.75
CA ILE A 145 12.81 -0.46 17.60
C ILE A 145 12.51 0.93 17.04
N LEU A 146 11.91 0.97 15.85
CA LEU A 146 11.30 2.19 15.32
C LEU A 146 9.95 2.40 15.99
N ASN A 147 9.77 3.58 16.56
CA ASN A 147 8.51 4.06 17.09
C ASN A 147 7.90 5.09 16.15
N SER A 148 6.66 4.87 15.70
CA SER A 148 5.92 5.85 14.90
C SER A 148 4.73 6.38 15.70
N PRO A 149 4.49 7.71 15.71
CA PRO A 149 3.44 8.34 16.51
C PRO A 149 2.04 8.26 15.87
N GLY A 150 1.86 7.62 14.71
CA GLY A 150 0.62 7.69 13.94
C GLY A 150 0.54 8.93 13.06
N CYS A 151 -0.64 9.24 12.53
CA CYS A 151 -0.86 10.45 11.70
C CYS A 151 -1.19 11.68 12.56
N GLY A 152 -1.13 12.88 11.97
CA GLY A 152 -1.43 14.13 12.68
C GLY A 152 -2.84 14.15 13.29
N THR A 153 -3.84 13.66 12.56
CA THR A 153 -5.22 13.51 13.05
C THR A 153 -5.31 12.62 14.28
N PHE A 154 -4.56 11.52 14.32
CA PHE A 154 -4.48 10.66 15.49
C PHE A 154 -3.88 11.41 16.69
N ALA A 155 -2.77 12.12 16.45
CA ALA A 155 -2.10 12.89 17.49
C ALA A 155 -2.97 14.01 18.07
N LEU A 156 -3.94 14.54 17.31
CA LEU A 156 -4.91 15.51 17.82
C LEU A 156 -6.07 14.85 18.59
N LYS A 157 -6.63 13.75 18.06
CA LYS A 157 -7.85 13.12 18.61
C LYS A 157 -7.60 12.21 19.81
N CYS A 158 -6.39 11.68 19.97
CA CYS A 158 -6.09 10.62 20.95
C CYS A 158 -5.02 11.01 21.97
N GLN A 159 -4.86 12.31 22.25
CA GLN A 159 -3.89 12.81 23.23
C GLN A 159 -4.11 12.23 24.63
N GLY A 160 -3.01 11.97 25.35
CA GLY A 160 -3.05 11.55 26.75
C GLY A 160 -3.41 10.07 27.01
N LYS A 161 -3.78 9.29 25.99
CA LYS A 161 -3.99 7.84 26.16
C LYS A 161 -2.66 7.09 26.27
N GLN A 162 -2.64 6.06 27.13
CA GLN A 162 -1.52 5.12 27.16
C GLN A 162 -1.35 4.43 25.81
N ARG A 163 -0.10 4.17 25.44
CA ARG A 163 0.23 3.59 24.14
C ARG A 163 -0.19 2.12 24.07
N PHE A 164 -1.10 1.81 23.15
CA PHE A 164 -1.36 0.45 22.70
C PHE A 164 -0.15 -0.12 21.98
N LYS A 165 0.28 -1.32 22.38
CA LYS A 165 1.39 -2.03 21.74
C LYS A 165 0.95 -2.60 20.40
N PHE A 166 1.13 -1.81 19.34
CA PHE A 166 0.92 -2.27 17.96
C PHE A 166 2.24 -2.61 17.28
N ASP A 167 2.73 -3.83 17.51
CA ASP A 167 3.95 -4.34 16.87
C ASP A 167 3.65 -4.83 15.45
N ARG A 168 4.30 -4.22 14.45
CA ARG A 168 4.16 -4.60 13.04
C ARG A 168 5.23 -5.57 12.57
N THR A 169 6.24 -5.85 13.39
CA THR A 169 7.38 -6.72 13.01
C THR A 169 6.93 -8.06 12.46
N PRO A 170 5.98 -8.80 13.08
CA PRO A 170 5.54 -10.09 12.56
C PRO A 170 4.90 -9.99 11.18
N PHE A 171 4.20 -8.88 10.88
CA PHE A 171 3.57 -8.64 9.59
C PHE A 171 4.60 -8.35 8.49
N TYR A 172 5.61 -7.53 8.79
CA TYR A 172 6.70 -7.27 7.85
C TYR A 172 7.50 -8.54 7.54
N MET A 173 7.75 -9.40 8.54
CA MET A 173 8.42 -10.68 8.35
C MET A 173 7.62 -11.62 7.45
N GLN A 174 6.31 -11.75 7.69
CA GLN A 174 5.42 -12.59 6.86
C GLN A 174 5.34 -12.07 5.42
N MET A 175 5.23 -10.75 5.24
CA MET A 175 5.22 -10.13 3.90
C MET A 175 6.55 -10.33 3.17
N ALA A 176 7.67 -10.18 3.86
CA ALA A 176 9.00 -10.40 3.28
C ALA A 176 9.21 -11.86 2.86
N ALA A 177 8.76 -12.81 3.67
CA ALA A 177 8.79 -14.24 3.33
C ALA A 177 7.92 -14.54 2.11
N LEU A 178 6.67 -14.07 2.10
CA LEU A 178 5.75 -14.29 0.98
C LEU A 178 6.27 -13.68 -0.33
N GLU A 179 6.80 -12.46 -0.27
CA GLU A 179 7.40 -11.78 -1.42
C GLU A 179 8.61 -12.55 -1.96
N LYS A 180 9.48 -13.05 -1.08
CA LYS A 180 10.64 -13.86 -1.46
C LYS A 180 10.21 -15.12 -2.20
N GLU A 181 9.25 -15.86 -1.65
CA GLU A 181 8.75 -17.10 -2.27
C GLU A 181 8.07 -16.84 -3.62
N MET A 182 7.26 -15.78 -3.74
CA MET A 182 6.64 -15.39 -5.01
C MET A 182 7.72 -15.07 -6.06
N LYS A 183 8.69 -14.24 -5.69
CA LYS A 183 9.79 -13.86 -6.59
C LYS A 183 10.60 -15.05 -7.08
N GLN A 184 10.82 -16.04 -6.21
CA GLN A 184 11.44 -17.30 -6.60
C GLN A 184 10.58 -18.08 -7.60
N ALA A 185 9.27 -18.21 -7.34
CA ALA A 185 8.35 -18.92 -8.22
C ALA A 185 8.23 -18.31 -9.62
N VAL A 186 8.38 -16.98 -9.75
CA VAL A 186 8.32 -16.29 -11.04
C VAL A 186 9.71 -16.04 -11.67
N GLY A 187 10.79 -16.54 -11.05
CA GLY A 187 12.17 -16.34 -11.54
C GLY A 187 12.63 -14.87 -11.56
N MET A 188 12.12 -14.03 -10.65
CA MET A 188 12.36 -12.59 -10.65
C MET A 188 13.25 -12.15 -9.48
N THR A 189 14.38 -11.52 -9.80
CA THR A 189 15.32 -10.98 -8.78
C THR A 189 15.16 -9.48 -8.56
N LYS A 190 14.72 -8.75 -9.60
CA LYS A 190 14.54 -7.28 -9.57
C LYS A 190 13.50 -6.82 -8.55
N LYS A 191 13.69 -5.61 -8.01
CA LYS A 191 12.72 -4.98 -7.11
C LYS A 191 11.70 -4.19 -7.93
N ILE A 192 10.45 -4.18 -7.50
CA ILE A 192 9.51 -3.16 -7.93
C ILE A 192 9.67 -1.91 -7.05
N LYS A 193 9.38 -0.74 -7.61
CA LYS A 193 9.19 0.50 -6.87
C LYS A 193 8.13 1.29 -7.62
N MET A 194 6.87 1.16 -7.18
CA MET A 194 5.74 1.76 -7.88
C MET A 194 4.76 2.37 -6.87
N THR A 195 4.17 3.51 -7.21
CA THR A 195 2.94 3.98 -6.56
C THR A 195 1.74 3.21 -7.10
N VAL A 196 0.59 3.24 -6.41
CA VAL A 196 -0.67 2.66 -6.93
C VAL A 196 -1.01 3.21 -8.32
N ALA A 197 -0.80 4.52 -8.55
CA ALA A 197 -1.00 5.13 -9.87
C ALA A 197 -0.11 4.49 -10.94
N GLN A 198 1.18 4.30 -10.65
CA GLN A 198 2.11 3.66 -11.58
C GLN A 198 1.71 2.21 -11.87
N MET A 199 1.24 1.45 -10.87
CA MET A 199 0.76 0.08 -11.08
C MET A 199 -0.44 0.03 -12.01
N ILE A 200 -1.42 0.92 -11.80
CA ILE A 200 -2.66 0.95 -12.59
C ILE A 200 -2.39 1.30 -14.06
N VAL A 201 -1.40 2.16 -14.33
CA VAL A 201 -1.00 2.49 -15.71
C VAL A 201 -0.50 1.25 -16.46
N THR A 202 -0.01 0.22 -15.77
CA THR A 202 0.53 -1.00 -16.38
C THR A 202 -0.47 -2.16 -16.51
N PHE A 203 -1.71 -1.99 -16.05
CA PHE A 203 -2.78 -3.00 -16.21
C PHE A 203 -3.48 -2.84 -17.55
#